data_AF-A0AAV1M6K3-F1
#
_entry.id   AF-A0AAV1M6K3-F1
#
_cell.length_a   1.000
_cell.length_b   1.000
_cell.length_c   1.000
_cell.angle_alpha   90.00
_cell.angle_beta   90.00
_cell.angle_gamma   90.00
#
_symmetry.space_group_name_H-M   'P 1'
#
loop_
_entity.id
_entity.type
_entity.pdbx_description
1 polymer ?
#
loop_
_entity_poly.entity_id
_entity_poly.type
_entity_poly.pdbx_seq_one_letter_code
_entity_poly.pdbx_strand_id
1 'polypeptide(L)'
;MWRKIAEDFEKLRGFPNCKGALDGKHFVIEAPANSGSIYFNYKHTFSIVLLALVDACYKFIAVDVGAYGRNSDGGIFAQCNLGKRLENGTLPVPIGKNLPGSSTFAPYVIVGDEAFPLKTYLMRPYPGHQATGDANKTNFNHRLLWPGD
;
A
#
# COMPACT_ATOMS: atom_id res chain seq x y z
N MET A 1 9.47 9.99 -13.94
CA MET A 1 9.44 9.41 -12.58
C MET A 1 8.66 8.08 -12.53
N TRP A 2 7.32 8.09 -12.64
CA TRP A 2 6.50 6.88 -12.47
C TRP A 2 6.83 5.69 -13.38
N ARG A 3 7.18 5.92 -14.65
CA ARG A 3 7.59 4.83 -15.57
C ARG A 3 8.82 4.09 -15.06
N LYS A 4 9.86 4.83 -14.66
CA LYS A 4 11.09 4.28 -14.09
C LYS A 4 10.82 3.43 -12.85
N ILE A 5 9.98 3.91 -11.93
CA ILE A 5 9.60 3.14 -10.72
C ILE A 5 9.01 1.77 -11.11
N ALA A 6 8.10 1.73 -12.10
CA ALA A 6 7.54 0.45 -12.55
C ALA A 6 8.54 -0.46 -13.24
N GLU A 7 9.46 0.11 -14.02
CA GLU A 7 10.55 -0.67 -14.63
C GLU A 7 11.47 -1.24 -13.55
N ASP A 8 11.73 -0.50 -12.48
CA ASP A 8 12.57 -0.95 -11.35
C ASP A 8 11.85 -2.02 -10.52
N PHE A 9 10.54 -1.91 -10.27
CA PHE A 9 9.76 -2.99 -9.63
C PHE A 9 9.73 -4.26 -10.48
N GLU A 10 9.55 -4.13 -11.79
CA GLU A 10 9.58 -5.26 -12.72
C GLU A 10 10.95 -5.96 -12.68
N LYS A 11 12.04 -5.20 -12.70
CA LYS A 11 13.41 -5.74 -12.68
C LYS A 11 13.85 -6.31 -11.33
N LEU A 12 13.55 -5.61 -10.23
CA LEU A 12 14.09 -5.93 -8.90
C LEU A 12 13.17 -6.81 -8.06
N ARG A 13 11.86 -6.80 -8.35
CA ARG A 13 10.83 -7.51 -7.58
C ARG A 13 9.97 -8.44 -8.44
N GLY A 14 10.16 -8.44 -9.76
CA GLY A 14 9.38 -9.28 -10.67
C GLY A 14 7.91 -8.87 -10.77
N PHE A 15 7.54 -7.66 -10.30
CA PHE A 15 6.17 -7.19 -10.31
C PHE A 15 5.98 -6.07 -11.36
N PRO A 16 5.45 -6.40 -12.56
CA PRO A 16 5.22 -5.41 -13.59
C PRO A 16 4.14 -4.42 -13.17
N ASN A 17 4.19 -3.21 -13.73
CA ASN A 17 3.18 -2.18 -13.52
C ASN A 17 2.99 -1.70 -12.07
N CYS A 18 3.91 -2.01 -11.14
CA CYS A 18 3.88 -1.44 -9.79
C CYS A 18 4.42 -0.01 -9.76
N LYS A 19 3.78 0.90 -9.03
CA LYS A 19 4.20 2.30 -8.85
C LYS A 19 4.70 2.61 -7.44
N GLY A 20 4.69 1.64 -6.55
CA GLY A 20 5.16 1.76 -5.20
C GLY A 20 4.51 0.73 -4.30
N ALA A 21 5.13 0.51 -3.15
CA ALA A 21 4.54 -0.24 -2.04
C ALA A 21 4.09 0.76 -0.96
N LEU A 22 2.87 0.58 -0.47
CA LEU A 22 2.22 1.44 0.52
C LEU A 22 2.05 0.66 1.82
N ASP A 23 2.50 1.25 2.92
CA ASP A 23 2.35 0.66 4.24
C ASP A 23 2.20 1.73 5.34
N GLY A 24 1.56 1.34 6.44
CA GLY A 24 1.36 2.14 7.63
C GLY A 24 2.31 1.74 8.77
N LYS A 25 2.94 2.73 9.42
CA LYS A 25 3.79 2.52 10.60
C LYS A 25 3.25 3.28 11.80
N HIS A 26 2.94 2.56 12.87
CA HIS A 26 2.63 3.15 14.17
C HIS A 26 3.92 3.58 14.89
N PHE A 27 3.97 4.84 15.28
CA PHE A 27 4.96 5.39 16.20
C PHE A 27 4.31 5.57 17.58
N VAL A 28 4.81 4.84 18.57
CA VAL A 28 4.30 4.91 19.94
C VAL A 28 4.59 6.29 20.53
N ILE A 29 3.59 6.87 21.17
CA ILE A 29 3.66 8.17 21.85
C ILE A 29 3.13 8.04 23.28
N GLU A 30 3.46 9.02 24.12
CA GLU A 30 2.68 9.28 25.32
C GLU A 30 1.32 9.88 24.93
N ALA A 31 0.26 9.48 25.63
CA ALA A 31 -1.08 9.99 25.37
C ALA A 31 -1.14 11.51 25.58
N PRO A 32 -1.52 12.30 24.55
CA PRO A 32 -1.68 13.73 24.73
C PRO A 32 -2.79 14.03 25.77
N ALA A 33 -2.62 15.11 26.54
CA ALA A 33 -3.59 15.51 27.55
C ALA A 33 -4.99 15.66 26.93
N ASN A 34 -6.01 15.11 27.60
CA ASN A 34 -7.41 15.15 27.18
C ASN A 34 -7.69 14.52 25.80
N SER A 35 -6.83 13.64 25.27
CA SER A 35 -7.06 13.02 23.96
C SER A 35 -8.10 11.89 23.94
N GLY A 36 -8.53 11.42 25.11
CA GLY A 36 -9.30 10.17 25.21
C GLY A 36 -8.55 9.02 24.51
N SER A 37 -9.27 8.21 23.72
CA SER A 37 -8.73 7.03 23.03
C SER A 37 -8.39 7.25 21.54
N ILE A 38 -8.37 8.49 21.03
CA ILE A 38 -8.17 8.71 19.59
C ILE A 38 -6.80 8.23 19.09
N TYR A 39 -5.75 8.30 19.93
CA TYR A 39 -4.44 7.75 19.60
C TYR A 39 -4.28 6.27 19.98
N PHE A 40 -5.24 5.69 20.72
CA PHE A 40 -5.14 4.33 21.23
C PHE A 40 -5.39 3.30 20.12
N ASN A 41 -4.39 2.47 19.85
CA ASN A 41 -4.41 1.49 18.77
C ASN A 41 -4.78 0.08 19.28
N TYR A 42 -4.93 -0.85 18.33
CA TYR A 42 -5.27 -2.26 18.61
C TYR A 42 -4.18 -3.03 19.37
N LYS A 43 -2.95 -2.49 19.45
CA LYS A 43 -1.83 -3.05 20.22
C LYS A 43 -1.79 -2.52 21.65
N HIS A 44 -2.88 -1.92 22.13
CA HIS A 44 -3.00 -1.35 23.47
C HIS A 44 -1.95 -0.27 23.80
N THR A 45 -1.51 0.49 22.79
CA THR A 45 -0.59 1.63 22.94
C THR A 45 -1.18 2.88 22.30
N PHE A 46 -0.70 4.07 22.71
CA PHE A 46 -1.02 5.32 22.00
C PHE A 46 -0.01 5.52 20.87
N SER A 47 -0.49 5.92 19.69
CA SER A 47 0.38 6.09 18.53
C SER A 47 -0.12 7.15 17.56
N ILE A 48 0.83 7.73 16.82
CA ILE A 48 0.56 8.38 15.54
C ILE A 48 0.94 7.42 14.41
N VAL A 49 0.26 7.52 13.28
CA VAL A 49 0.54 6.69 12.11
C VAL A 49 1.25 7.52 11.05
N LEU A 50 2.27 6.91 10.45
CA LEU A 50 2.93 7.35 9.24
C LEU A 50 2.51 6.43 8.12
N LEU A 51 1.99 6.98 7.04
CA LEU A 51 1.71 6.25 5.80
C LEU A 51 2.82 6.56 4.79
N ALA A 52 3.51 5.53 4.30
CA ALA A 52 4.64 5.68 3.38
C ALA A 52 4.38 4.94 2.07
N LEU A 53 4.64 5.64 0.96
CA LEU A 53 4.77 5.05 -0.36
C LEU A 53 6.26 4.99 -0.72
N VAL A 54 6.77 3.79 -1.02
CA VAL A 54 8.19 3.56 -1.36
C VAL A 54 8.37 2.98 -2.76
N ASP A 55 9.50 3.27 -3.39
CA ASP A 55 9.91 2.65 -4.66
C ASP A 55 10.56 1.27 -4.46
N ALA A 56 10.92 0.61 -5.57
CA ALA A 56 11.56 -0.72 -5.54
C ALA A 56 12.93 -0.73 -4.81
N CYS A 57 13.56 0.43 -4.66
CA CYS A 57 14.83 0.62 -3.96
C CYS A 57 14.64 1.03 -2.50
N TYR A 58 13.42 0.91 -1.95
CA TYR A 58 13.05 1.31 -0.60
C TYR A 58 13.20 2.83 -0.33
N LYS A 59 13.17 3.65 -1.38
CA LYS A 59 13.21 5.12 -1.23
C LYS A 59 11.78 5.66 -1.13
N PHE A 60 11.57 6.60 -0.21
CA PHE A 60 10.28 7.27 -0.07
C PHE A 60 9.95 8.06 -1.34
N ILE A 61 8.76 7.80 -1.87
CA ILE A 61 8.11 8.58 -2.93
C ILE A 61 7.21 9.64 -2.31
N ALA A 62 6.44 9.24 -1.29
CA ALA A 62 5.55 10.10 -0.54
C ALA A 62 5.42 9.60 0.90
N VAL A 63 5.21 10.53 1.83
CA VAL A 63 4.96 10.24 3.25
C VAL A 63 3.84 11.16 3.73
N ASP A 64 2.90 10.61 4.49
CA ASP A 64 1.88 11.35 5.22
C ASP A 64 2.00 10.97 6.71
N VAL A 65 2.07 11.96 7.60
CA VAL A 65 2.38 11.75 9.03
C VAL A 65 1.36 12.47 9.89
N GLY A 66 0.95 11.80 10.98
CA GLY A 66 0.17 12.42 12.05
C GLY A 66 -1.27 11.93 12.13
N ALA A 67 -1.61 10.87 11.39
CA ALA A 67 -2.92 10.26 11.55
C ALA A 67 -3.05 9.58 12.92
N TYR A 68 -4.28 9.55 13.45
CA TYR A 68 -4.56 8.98 14.75
C TYR A 68 -4.35 7.46 14.77
N GLY A 69 -3.70 6.94 15.82
CA GLY A 69 -3.42 5.50 15.99
C GLY A 69 -4.64 4.59 16.04
N ARG A 70 -5.84 5.14 16.25
CA ARG A 70 -7.10 4.39 16.17
C ARG A 70 -7.53 4.07 14.74
N ASN A 71 -7.06 4.85 13.75
CA ASN A 71 -7.49 4.69 12.37
C ASN A 71 -6.75 3.51 11.71
N SER A 72 -7.45 2.77 10.85
CA SER A 72 -6.83 1.74 10.00
C SER A 72 -6.07 2.36 8.83
N ASP A 73 -5.10 1.63 8.27
CA ASP A 73 -4.31 2.11 7.13
C ASP A 73 -5.17 2.45 5.92
N GLY A 74 -6.20 1.64 5.63
CA GLY A 74 -7.19 1.96 4.60
C GLY A 74 -7.98 3.25 4.88
N GLY A 75 -8.33 3.51 6.14
CA GLY A 75 -9.01 4.74 6.54
C GLY A 75 -8.12 5.98 6.44
N ILE A 76 -6.85 5.85 6.84
CA ILE A 76 -5.84 6.90 6.70
C ILE A 76 -5.59 7.21 5.23
N PHE A 77 -5.41 6.17 4.41
CA PHE A 77 -5.21 6.31 2.97
C PHE A 77 -6.37 7.04 2.29
N ALA A 78 -7.62 6.73 2.62
CA ALA A 78 -8.78 7.43 2.05
C ALA A 78 -8.81 8.94 2.37
N GLN A 79 -8.23 9.34 3.50
CA GLN A 79 -8.23 10.74 3.95
C GLN A 79 -6.95 11.51 3.56
N CYS A 80 -5.85 10.81 3.33
CA CYS A 80 -4.56 11.41 3.01
C CYS A 80 -4.53 12.03 1.61
N ASN A 81 -3.59 12.96 1.39
CA ASN A 81 -3.49 13.66 0.10
C ASN A 81 -3.15 12.69 -1.05
N LEU A 82 -2.32 11.68 -0.78
CA LEU A 82 -1.97 10.66 -1.78
C LEU A 82 -3.20 9.89 -2.25
N GLY A 83 -4.01 9.36 -1.32
CA GLY A 83 -5.19 8.58 -1.65
C GLY A 83 -6.27 9.40 -2.35
N LYS A 84 -6.53 10.63 -1.89
CA LYS A 84 -7.45 11.56 -2.56
C LYS A 84 -7.03 11.84 -4.00
N ARG A 85 -5.73 12.03 -4.26
CA ARG A 85 -5.24 12.32 -5.61
C ARG A 85 -5.29 11.10 -6.53
N LEU A 86 -5.08 9.89 -5.99
CA LEU A 86 -5.24 8.63 -6.71
C LEU A 86 -6.71 8.38 -7.08
N GLU A 87 -7.63 8.49 -6.11
CA GLU A 87 -9.06 8.30 -6.33
C GLU A 87 -9.60 9.31 -7.38
N ASN A 88 -9.14 10.56 -7.34
CA ASN A 88 -9.56 11.59 -8.29
C ASN A 88 -8.78 11.58 -9.63
N GLY A 89 -7.83 10.66 -9.82
CA GLY A 89 -7.04 10.60 -11.06
C GLY A 89 -6.16 11.83 -11.33
N THR A 90 -5.80 12.59 -10.30
CA THR A 90 -5.02 13.85 -10.42
C THR A 90 -3.51 13.67 -10.28
N LEU A 91 -3.06 12.43 -10.06
CA LEU A 91 -1.65 12.08 -10.18
C LEU A 91 -1.33 11.76 -11.64
N PRO A 92 -0.18 12.22 -12.17
CA PRO A 92 0.24 11.95 -13.55
C PRO A 92 0.78 10.50 -13.68
N VAL A 93 -0.01 9.52 -13.26
CA VAL A 93 0.29 8.09 -13.40
C VAL A 93 -0.29 7.61 -14.72
N PRO A 94 0.48 6.94 -15.58
CA PRO A 94 -0.07 6.37 -16.80
C PRO A 94 -1.18 5.36 -16.48
N ILE A 95 -2.10 5.14 -17.41
CA ILE A 95 -3.30 4.31 -17.17
C ILE A 95 -2.94 2.82 -17.00
N GLY A 96 -1.98 2.33 -17.78
CA GLY A 96 -1.54 0.93 -17.75
C GLY A 96 -0.62 0.61 -18.91
N LYS A 97 -0.17 -0.64 -18.96
CA LYS A 97 0.48 -1.25 -20.14
C LYS A 97 0.21 -2.74 -20.16
N ASN A 98 0.45 -3.38 -21.30
CA ASN A 98 0.41 -4.84 -21.38
C ASN A 98 1.46 -5.46 -20.45
N LEU A 99 1.10 -6.60 -19.85
CA LEU A 99 2.03 -7.38 -19.05
C LEU A 99 3.17 -7.91 -19.92
N PRO A 100 4.39 -8.06 -19.37
CA PRO A 100 5.53 -8.56 -20.13
C PRO A 100 5.24 -9.93 -20.75
N GLY A 101 5.50 -10.07 -22.05
CA GLY A 101 5.26 -11.32 -22.78
C GLY A 101 3.79 -11.67 -23.01
N SER A 102 2.86 -10.73 -22.80
CA SER A 102 1.42 -10.97 -22.95
C SER A 102 0.70 -9.83 -23.68
N SER A 103 -0.47 -10.13 -24.25
CA SER A 103 -1.45 -9.13 -24.72
C SER A 103 -2.41 -8.66 -23.63
N THR A 104 -2.30 -9.19 -22.41
CA THR A 104 -3.11 -8.79 -21.26
C THR A 104 -2.76 -7.37 -20.82
N PHE A 105 -3.69 -6.44 -21.03
CA PHE A 105 -3.58 -5.08 -20.50
C PHE A 105 -3.83 -5.08 -18.98
N ALA A 106 -2.95 -4.43 -18.22
CA ALA A 106 -3.11 -4.27 -16.78
C ALA A 106 -2.86 -2.81 -16.37
N PRO A 107 -3.62 -2.28 -15.40
CA PRO A 107 -3.41 -0.93 -14.90
C PRO A 107 -2.05 -0.82 -14.20
N TYR A 108 -1.57 0.41 -14.09
CA TYR A 108 -0.52 0.71 -13.11
C TYR A 108 -1.13 0.78 -11.71
N VAL A 109 -0.53 0.07 -10.76
CA VAL A 109 -1.05 -0.06 -9.40
C VAL A 109 0.01 0.25 -8.36
N ILE A 110 -0.41 0.73 -7.20
CA ILE A 110 0.35 0.66 -5.96
C ILE A 110 0.00 -0.67 -5.30
N VAL A 111 0.93 -1.29 -4.59
CA VAL A 111 0.67 -2.50 -3.80
C VAL A 111 0.58 -2.13 -2.32
N GLY A 112 -0.31 -2.77 -1.58
CA GLY A 112 -0.42 -2.64 -0.12
C GLY A 112 -0.81 -3.98 0.50
N ASP A 113 -0.82 -4.02 1.83
CA ASP A 113 -1.25 -5.18 2.60
C ASP A 113 -2.79 -5.40 2.54
N GLU A 114 -3.28 -6.40 3.29
CA GLU A 114 -4.71 -6.75 3.33
C GLU A 114 -5.59 -5.64 3.96
N ALA A 115 -5.01 -4.75 4.78
CA ALA A 115 -5.74 -3.67 5.46
C ALA A 115 -6.20 -2.57 4.50
N PHE A 116 -5.60 -2.50 3.30
CA PHE A 116 -6.04 -1.59 2.24
C PHE A 116 -7.20 -2.16 1.41
N PRO A 117 -8.03 -1.29 0.81
CA PRO A 117 -9.06 -1.73 -0.14
C PRO A 117 -8.46 -2.09 -1.50
N LEU A 118 -9.07 -3.08 -2.19
CA LEU A 118 -8.76 -3.34 -3.60
C LEU A 118 -9.39 -2.23 -4.46
N LYS A 119 -8.58 -1.57 -5.29
CA LYS A 119 -9.00 -0.50 -6.23
C LYS A 119 -8.32 -0.70 -7.59
N THR A 120 -8.77 0.03 -8.60
CA THR A 120 -8.17 0.01 -9.95
C THR A 120 -6.70 0.47 -9.96
N TYR A 121 -6.28 1.24 -8.96
CA TYR A 121 -4.94 1.77 -8.77
C TYR A 121 -4.23 1.22 -7.50
N LEU A 122 -4.88 0.35 -6.72
CA LEU A 122 -4.35 -0.22 -5.47
C LEU A 122 -4.62 -1.72 -5.42
N MET A 123 -3.56 -2.50 -5.53
CA MET A 123 -3.55 -3.95 -5.45
C MET A 123 -3.24 -4.38 -4.01
N ARG A 124 -3.87 -5.47 -3.58
CA ARG A 124 -3.66 -6.08 -2.27
C ARG A 124 -3.61 -7.60 -2.40
N PRO A 125 -3.05 -8.35 -1.43
CA PRO A 125 -3.10 -9.80 -1.45
C PRO A 125 -4.54 -10.32 -1.43
N TYR A 126 -4.74 -11.54 -1.90
CA TYR A 126 -5.98 -12.26 -1.62
C TYR A 126 -6.14 -12.44 -0.10
N PRO A 127 -7.33 -12.18 0.46
CA PRO A 127 -7.59 -12.45 1.87
C PRO A 127 -7.21 -13.88 2.26
N GLY A 128 -6.65 -14.08 3.46
CA GLY A 128 -6.12 -15.39 3.87
C GLY A 128 -7.11 -16.55 3.69
N HIS A 129 -8.39 -16.34 4.00
CA HIS A 129 -9.45 -17.34 3.82
C HIS A 129 -9.70 -17.70 2.35
N GLN A 130 -9.39 -16.82 1.39
CA GLN A 130 -9.52 -17.08 -0.05
C GLN A 130 -8.28 -17.73 -0.65
N ALA A 131 -7.10 -17.45 -0.07
CA ALA A 131 -5.84 -18.05 -0.49
C ALA A 131 -5.66 -19.48 0.06
N THR A 132 -6.26 -19.78 1.21
CA THR A 132 -6.22 -21.10 1.83
C THR A 132 -6.80 -22.16 0.88
N GLY A 133 -5.96 -23.13 0.50
CA GLY A 133 -6.35 -24.22 -0.42
C GLY A 133 -6.25 -23.87 -1.91
N ASP A 134 -5.88 -22.65 -2.27
CA ASP A 134 -5.65 -22.22 -3.66
C ASP A 134 -4.16 -21.88 -3.86
N ALA A 135 -3.44 -22.80 -4.52
CA ALA A 135 -2.01 -22.67 -4.76
C ALA A 135 -1.66 -21.42 -5.59
N ASN A 136 -2.53 -20.99 -6.51
CA ASN A 136 -2.26 -19.82 -7.35
C ASN A 136 -2.37 -18.53 -6.54
N LYS A 137 -3.40 -18.41 -5.69
CA LYS A 137 -3.57 -17.25 -4.80
C LYS A 137 -2.49 -17.19 -3.73
N THR A 138 -2.11 -18.35 -3.19
CA THR A 138 -1.01 -18.46 -2.23
C THR A 138 0.32 -18.01 -2.86
N ASN A 139 0.62 -18.51 -4.06
CA ASN A 139 1.80 -18.09 -4.82
C ASN A 139 1.78 -16.60 -5.17
N PHE A 140 0.61 -16.05 -5.51
CA PHE A 140 0.46 -14.61 -5.75
C PHE A 140 0.76 -13.80 -4.49
N ASN A 141 0.15 -14.16 -3.35
CA ASN A 141 0.37 -13.50 -2.07
C ASN A 141 1.85 -13.54 -1.65
N HIS A 142 2.51 -14.69 -1.77
CA HIS A 142 3.94 -14.82 -1.47
C HIS A 142 4.85 -13.97 -2.36
N ARG A 143 4.43 -13.65 -3.59
CA ARG A 143 5.18 -12.76 -4.48
C ARG A 143 4.87 -11.29 -4.25
N LEU A 144 3.70 -10.98 -3.70
CA LEU A 144 3.26 -9.62 -3.41
C LEU A 144 3.77 -9.14 -2.05
N LEU A 145 3.73 -10.01 -1.05
CA LEU A 145 4.13 -9.75 0.34
C LEU A 145 5.58 -10.13 0.58
N TRP A 146 6.24 -9.46 1.53
CA TRP A 146 7.56 -9.88 2.00
C TRP A 146 7.41 -11.05 2.98
N PRO A 147 8.41 -11.97 3.09
CA PRO A 147 8.38 -13.00 4.13
C PRO A 147 8.34 -12.36 5.53
N GLY A 148 7.19 -12.46 6.20
CA GLY A 148 6.98 -11.94 7.56
C GLY A 148 5.83 -10.94 7.71
N ASP A 149 5.19 -10.54 6.62
CA ASP A 149 3.91 -9.81 6.61
C ASP A 149 2.70 -10.74 6.85
#